data_AF-A0A146G2F1-F1
#
_entry.id   AF-A0A146G2F1-F1
#
_cell.length_a   1.000
_cell.length_b   1.000
_cell.length_c   1.000
_cell.angle_alpha   90.00
_cell.angle_beta   90.00
_cell.angle_gamma   90.00
#
_symmetry.space_group_name_H-M   'P 1'
#
loop_
_entity.id
_entity.type
_entity.pdbx_description
1 polymer ?
#
loop_
_entity_poly.entity_id
_entity_poly.type
_entity_poly.pdbx_seq_one_letter_code
_entity_poly.pdbx_strand_id
1 'polypeptide(L)'
;MSEVSEDQDRGIEVRTYFARVRNALVARADFGELYASLYLHQMDAGIRLEPVMDDLLREALAAVTLHCASRPWKETVAWTVNFQHPLANVFVSGDNRLGTVVGNIFTENVRETDKNLFYADVVTEDQPQRRSVVEFEGGSFFRAMEKFYEQSEQRVVRIFPYDEEEFVLIAAQPDCDIEWLKGLDAEAVKTLDKDVELRLLEQRYYRFACGCNQDRMLAMLAPVMRHQPEDLFQGEETIRVSCPRCGARHTITRESLEARIATEKSSG
;
A
#
# COMPACT_ATOMS: atom_id res chain seq x y z
N MET A 1 5.37 -9.92 -32.03
CA MET A 1 5.75 -10.17 -30.63
C MET A 1 6.88 -9.20 -30.33
N SER A 2 6.52 -7.97 -29.98
CA SER A 2 7.48 -6.92 -29.66
C SER A 2 8.19 -7.30 -28.37
N GLU A 3 9.52 -7.27 -28.39
CA GLU A 3 10.35 -7.31 -27.19
C GLU A 3 9.91 -6.16 -26.28
N VAL A 4 9.11 -6.48 -25.26
CA VAL A 4 8.89 -5.61 -24.12
C VAL A 4 10.27 -5.47 -23.48
N SER A 5 10.83 -4.26 -23.47
CA SER A 5 12.15 -4.04 -22.87
C SER A 5 12.12 -4.48 -21.41
N GLU A 6 13.19 -5.12 -20.93
CA GLU A 6 13.34 -5.55 -19.51
C GLU A 6 13.10 -4.42 -18.49
N ASP A 7 13.09 -3.16 -18.94
CA ASP A 7 12.83 -1.98 -18.14
C ASP A 7 11.34 -1.74 -17.86
N GLN A 8 10.44 -2.13 -18.77
CA GLN A 8 8.99 -1.87 -18.63
C GLN A 8 8.32 -2.73 -17.54
N ASP A 9 8.90 -3.86 -17.14
CA ASP A 9 8.34 -4.74 -16.10
C ASP A 9 8.96 -4.49 -14.69
N ARG A 10 9.93 -3.58 -14.57
CA ARG A 10 10.57 -3.27 -13.28
C ARG A 10 9.69 -2.38 -12.39
N GLY A 11 8.84 -1.56 -12.99
CA GLY A 11 8.03 -0.56 -12.30
C GLY A 11 8.78 0.76 -12.08
N ILE A 12 8.19 1.65 -11.26
CA ILE A 12 8.72 2.99 -11.03
C ILE A 12 10.02 2.95 -10.21
N GLU A 13 10.93 3.86 -10.52
CA GLU A 13 12.15 4.05 -9.73
C GLU A 13 11.89 4.93 -8.51
N VAL A 14 12.28 4.45 -7.34
CA VAL A 14 12.33 5.22 -6.11
C VAL A 14 13.78 5.43 -5.70
N ARG A 15 14.19 6.69 -5.57
CA ARG A 15 15.54 7.06 -5.16
C ARG A 15 15.53 7.51 -3.71
N THR A 16 16.45 6.94 -2.92
CA THR A 16 16.69 7.39 -1.54
C THR A 16 18.02 8.09 -1.41
N TYR A 17 18.04 9.18 -0.64
CA TYR A 17 19.19 10.02 -0.41
C TYR A 17 19.38 10.27 1.08
N PHE A 18 20.61 10.53 1.47
CA PHE A 18 20.95 11.09 2.76
C PHE A 18 21.17 12.60 2.61
N ALA A 19 20.38 13.39 3.33
CA ALA A 19 20.54 14.83 3.45
C ALA A 19 21.65 15.13 4.46
N ARG A 20 22.85 15.47 3.98
CA ARG A 20 24.00 15.74 4.85
C ARG A 20 23.74 16.96 5.73
N VAL A 21 24.35 16.96 6.92
CA VAL A 21 24.24 18.00 7.96
C VAL A 21 22.85 18.07 8.60
N ARG A 22 21.77 17.90 7.82
CA ARG A 22 20.39 17.82 8.33
C ARG A 22 20.05 16.47 8.96
N ASN A 23 20.84 15.43 8.67
CA ASN A 23 20.65 14.05 9.12
C ASN A 23 19.21 13.55 8.89
N ALA A 24 18.79 13.56 7.64
CA ALA A 24 17.49 13.03 7.22
C ALA A 24 17.64 12.09 6.02
N LEU A 25 16.73 11.13 5.91
CA LEU A 25 16.55 10.33 4.72
C LEU A 25 15.49 10.99 3.84
N VAL A 26 15.78 11.12 2.55
CA VAL A 26 14.87 11.66 1.54
C VAL A 26 14.56 10.54 0.54
N ALA A 27 13.29 10.18 0.38
CA ALA A 27 12.83 9.24 -0.65
C ALA A 27 11.96 9.99 -1.65
N ARG A 28 12.19 9.82 -2.96
CA ARG A 28 11.40 10.48 -4.00
C ARG A 28 11.17 9.58 -5.21
N ALA A 29 10.02 9.76 -5.84
CA ALA A 29 9.64 9.05 -7.07
C ALA A 29 8.54 9.80 -7.84
N ASP A 30 8.49 9.54 -9.15
CA ASP A 30 7.35 9.80 -10.03
C ASP A 30 6.47 8.54 -10.06
N PHE A 31 5.17 8.72 -9.85
CA PHE A 31 4.19 7.65 -9.71
C PHE A 31 3.34 7.42 -10.95
N GLY A 32 3.53 8.15 -12.05
CA GLY A 32 2.63 8.10 -13.19
C GLY A 32 2.49 6.70 -13.81
N GLU A 33 3.59 5.96 -13.98
CA GLU A 33 3.50 4.57 -14.49
C GLU A 33 2.84 3.60 -13.48
N LEU A 34 3.02 3.84 -12.17
CA LEU A 34 2.37 3.03 -11.13
C LEU A 34 0.86 3.27 -11.14
N TYR A 35 0.43 4.52 -11.26
CA TYR A 35 -0.98 4.89 -11.35
C TYR A 35 -1.60 4.41 -12.66
N ALA A 36 -0.90 4.51 -13.79
CA ALA A 36 -1.34 3.91 -15.04
C ALA A 36 -1.60 2.40 -14.89
N SER A 37 -0.70 1.68 -14.22
CA SER A 37 -0.85 0.25 -13.94
C SER A 37 -2.04 -0.04 -13.01
N LEU A 38 -2.26 0.79 -11.98
CA LEU A 38 -3.44 0.72 -11.11
C LEU A 38 -4.72 0.88 -11.93
N TYR A 39 -4.79 1.89 -12.81
CA TYR A 39 -6.00 2.17 -13.59
C TYR A 39 -6.30 1.10 -14.63
N LEU A 40 -5.28 0.54 -15.28
CA LEU A 40 -5.46 -0.63 -16.16
C LEU A 40 -6.05 -1.81 -15.39
N HIS A 41 -5.52 -2.10 -14.20
CA HIS A 41 -6.06 -3.15 -13.33
C HIS A 41 -7.51 -2.86 -12.89
N GLN A 42 -7.82 -1.62 -12.51
CA GLN A 42 -9.19 -1.24 -12.14
C GLN A 42 -10.16 -1.38 -13.32
N MET A 43 -9.73 -0.99 -14.52
CA MET A 43 -10.52 -1.14 -15.74
C MET A 43 -10.81 -2.61 -16.04
N ASP A 44 -9.78 -3.48 -15.98
CA ASP A 44 -9.93 -4.93 -16.19
C ASP A 44 -10.86 -5.56 -15.14
N ALA A 45 -10.85 -5.05 -13.91
CA ALA A 45 -11.71 -5.49 -12.82
C ALA A 45 -13.12 -4.86 -12.84
N GLY A 46 -13.38 -3.90 -13.72
CA GLY A 46 -14.63 -3.13 -13.74
C GLY A 46 -14.87 -2.33 -12.45
N ILE A 47 -13.79 -1.80 -11.86
CA ILE A 47 -13.79 -0.94 -10.67
C ILE A 47 -13.82 0.51 -11.14
N ARG A 48 -14.69 1.31 -10.53
CA ARG A 48 -14.75 2.75 -10.75
C ARG A 48 -14.85 3.46 -9.40
N LEU A 49 -13.84 4.23 -9.07
CA LEU A 49 -13.80 5.03 -7.86
C LEU A 49 -14.34 6.43 -8.12
N GLU A 50 -14.94 7.03 -7.09
CA GLU A 50 -15.20 8.47 -7.07
C GLU A 50 -13.88 9.23 -6.93
N PRO A 51 -13.75 10.47 -7.46
CA PRO A 51 -12.48 11.20 -7.47
C PRO A 51 -11.81 11.31 -6.09
N VAL A 52 -12.59 11.57 -5.03
CA VAL A 52 -12.05 11.68 -3.66
C VAL A 52 -11.47 10.35 -3.16
N MET A 53 -12.07 9.23 -3.54
CA MET A 53 -11.60 7.88 -3.18
C MET A 53 -10.36 7.49 -3.99
N ASP A 54 -10.32 7.93 -5.24
CA ASP A 54 -9.18 7.74 -6.13
C ASP A 54 -7.95 8.50 -5.62
N ASP A 55 -8.10 9.78 -5.28
CA ASP A 55 -7.05 10.60 -4.67
C ASP A 55 -6.52 9.94 -3.39
N LEU A 56 -7.41 9.46 -2.53
CA LEU A 56 -7.02 8.80 -1.29
C LEU A 56 -6.23 7.50 -1.52
N LEU A 57 -6.60 6.71 -2.53
CA LEU A 57 -5.85 5.50 -2.90
C LEU A 57 -4.49 5.84 -3.53
N ARG A 58 -4.42 6.90 -4.35
CA ARG A 58 -3.15 7.40 -4.92
C ARG A 58 -2.19 7.88 -3.84
N GLU A 59 -2.67 8.68 -2.87
CA GLU A 59 -1.86 9.08 -1.72
C GLU A 59 -1.36 7.85 -0.94
N ALA A 60 -2.23 6.87 -0.70
CA ALA A 60 -1.88 5.65 0.03
C ALA A 60 -0.79 4.82 -0.66
N LEU A 61 -0.87 4.68 -1.99
CA LEU A 61 0.13 3.98 -2.78
C LEU A 61 1.46 4.73 -2.79
N ALA A 62 1.45 6.06 -2.94
CA ALA A 62 2.67 6.85 -2.85
C ALA A 62 3.32 6.73 -1.47
N ALA A 63 2.52 6.89 -0.41
CA ALA A 63 2.95 6.78 0.98
C ALA A 63 3.59 5.43 1.30
N VAL A 64 2.93 4.31 0.96
CA VAL A 64 3.46 2.97 1.26
C VAL A 64 4.72 2.68 0.44
N THR A 65 4.79 3.15 -0.82
CA THR A 65 5.95 2.94 -1.70
C THR A 65 7.18 3.67 -1.18
N LEU A 66 7.05 4.96 -0.86
CA LEU A 66 8.15 5.75 -0.29
C LEU A 66 8.54 5.25 1.10
N HIS A 67 7.56 4.80 1.90
CA HIS A 67 7.84 4.12 3.17
C HIS A 67 8.69 2.88 2.93
N CYS A 68 8.24 1.96 2.09
CA CYS A 68 8.94 0.72 1.74
C CYS A 68 10.39 0.97 1.29
N ALA A 69 10.63 1.95 0.42
CA ALA A 69 11.97 2.33 -0.01
C ALA A 69 12.87 2.84 1.14
N SER A 70 12.25 3.41 2.18
CA SER A 70 12.92 3.90 3.39
C SER A 70 13.11 2.82 4.47
N ARG A 71 12.71 1.57 4.20
CA ARG A 71 12.77 0.42 5.12
C ARG A 71 13.79 -0.65 4.67
N PRO A 72 14.20 -1.57 5.56
CA PRO A 72 15.00 -2.74 5.17
C PRO A 72 14.35 -3.59 4.06
N TRP A 73 15.19 -4.24 3.25
CA TRP A 73 14.76 -5.10 2.13
C TRP A 73 13.90 -6.29 2.54
N LYS A 74 14.14 -6.84 3.73
CA LYS A 74 13.50 -8.06 4.23
C LYS A 74 12.21 -7.78 5.01
N GLU A 75 11.48 -6.73 4.63
CA GLU A 75 10.20 -6.34 5.23
C GLU A 75 9.08 -6.34 4.18
N THR A 76 7.96 -6.95 4.55
CA THR A 76 6.67 -6.72 3.89
C THR A 76 5.82 -5.88 4.83
N VAL A 77 5.22 -4.82 4.29
CA VAL A 77 4.39 -3.88 5.04
C VAL A 77 2.96 -3.97 4.53
N ALA A 78 1.99 -3.90 5.44
CA ALA A 78 0.58 -3.76 5.09
C ALA A 78 -0.09 -2.75 6.02
N TRP A 79 -0.80 -1.79 5.45
CA TRP A 79 -1.55 -0.78 6.17
C TRP A 79 -3.03 -0.90 5.86
N THR A 80 -3.85 -0.84 6.91
CA THR A 80 -5.29 -0.67 6.80
C THR A 80 -5.64 0.63 7.52
N VAL A 81 -6.20 1.59 6.80
CA VAL A 81 -6.54 2.91 7.34
C VAL A 81 -8.04 3.12 7.22
N ASN A 82 -8.70 3.27 8.36
CA ASN A 82 -10.12 3.55 8.46
C ASN A 82 -10.33 5.06 8.59
N PHE A 83 -11.03 5.64 7.62
CA PHE A 83 -11.45 7.03 7.60
C PHE A 83 -12.95 7.13 7.90
N GLN A 84 -13.32 8.11 8.71
CA GLN A 84 -14.71 8.44 8.99
C GLN A 84 -15.24 9.52 8.02
N HIS A 85 -14.36 10.39 7.51
CA HIS A 85 -14.70 11.42 6.53
C HIS A 85 -13.58 11.60 5.48
N PRO A 86 -13.79 11.16 4.22
CA PRO A 86 -14.94 10.37 3.78
C PRO A 86 -14.95 8.98 4.42
N LEU A 87 -16.11 8.32 4.51
CA LEU A 87 -16.23 7.01 5.14
C LEU A 87 -15.63 5.94 4.22
N ALA A 88 -14.44 5.44 4.55
CA ALA A 88 -13.72 4.47 3.73
C ALA A 88 -12.71 3.65 4.55
N ASN A 89 -12.46 2.41 4.13
CA ASN A 89 -11.28 1.64 4.54
C ASN A 89 -10.30 1.54 3.37
N VAL A 90 -9.08 2.03 3.56
CA VAL A 90 -8.00 1.93 2.58
C VAL A 90 -7.04 0.83 3.01
N PHE A 91 -6.82 -0.16 2.15
CA PHE A 91 -5.78 -1.16 2.32
C PHE A 91 -4.67 -0.90 1.32
N VAL A 92 -3.42 -0.86 1.79
CA VAL A 92 -2.23 -0.86 0.93
C VAL A 92 -1.17 -1.79 1.48
N SER A 93 -0.36 -2.38 0.62
CA SER A 93 0.75 -3.23 1.04
C SER A 93 1.91 -3.13 0.07
N GLY A 94 3.12 -3.20 0.60
CA GLY A 94 4.36 -3.23 -0.17
C GLY A 94 5.25 -4.39 0.27
N ASP A 95 5.87 -5.06 -0.69
CA ASP A 95 6.86 -6.12 -0.50
C ASP A 95 8.22 -5.66 -1.03
N ASN A 96 9.16 -5.39 -0.12
CA ASN A 96 10.48 -4.90 -0.52
C ASN A 96 11.34 -5.94 -1.24
N ARG A 97 11.07 -7.25 -1.06
CA ARG A 97 11.84 -8.28 -1.77
C ARG A 97 11.41 -8.42 -3.21
N LEU A 98 10.11 -8.33 -3.45
CA LEU A 98 9.54 -8.49 -4.78
C LEU A 98 9.48 -7.17 -5.57
N GLY A 99 9.65 -6.04 -4.90
CA GLY A 99 9.46 -4.72 -5.51
C GLY A 99 8.02 -4.54 -5.97
N THR A 100 7.05 -4.94 -5.13
CA THR A 100 5.64 -4.86 -5.48
C THR A 100 4.86 -4.06 -4.46
N VAL A 101 3.90 -3.29 -4.96
CA VAL A 101 2.91 -2.59 -4.14
C VAL A 101 1.51 -2.88 -4.65
N VAL A 102 0.52 -2.81 -3.77
CA VAL A 102 -0.87 -3.05 -4.11
C VAL A 102 -1.76 -2.24 -3.17
N GLY A 103 -2.95 -1.87 -3.65
CA GLY A 103 -3.93 -1.18 -2.84
C GLY A 103 -5.36 -1.43 -3.28
N ASN A 104 -6.28 -1.26 -2.34
CA ASN A 104 -7.71 -1.29 -2.55
C ASN A 104 -8.42 -0.35 -1.57
N ILE A 105 -9.59 0.14 -1.95
CA ILE A 105 -10.44 0.95 -1.09
C ILE A 105 -11.83 0.32 -0.99
N PHE A 106 -12.37 0.31 0.23
CA PHE A 106 -13.70 -0.19 0.53
C PHE A 106 -14.57 0.96 1.01
N THR A 107 -15.68 1.17 0.33
CA THR A 107 -16.69 2.18 0.67
C THR A 107 -18.01 1.57 1.13
N GLU A 108 -18.17 0.25 0.96
CA GLU A 108 -19.33 -0.51 1.40
C GLU A 108 -19.05 -1.21 2.73
N ASN A 109 -20.07 -1.30 3.61
CA ASN A 109 -19.98 -1.97 4.90
C ASN A 109 -18.80 -1.49 5.76
N VAL A 110 -18.40 -0.22 5.59
CA VAL A 110 -17.36 0.41 6.40
C VAL A 110 -17.92 0.69 7.77
N ARG A 111 -17.16 0.32 8.80
CA ARG A 111 -17.54 0.54 10.19
C ARG A 111 -17.43 2.04 10.52
N GLU A 112 -18.53 2.61 11.00
CA GLU A 112 -18.55 3.95 11.59
C GLU A 112 -18.05 3.89 13.05
N THR A 113 -17.16 4.82 13.39
CA THR A 113 -16.58 5.01 14.72
C THR A 113 -16.32 6.48 14.99
N ASP A 114 -16.06 6.86 16.24
CA ASP A 114 -15.82 8.28 16.60
C ASP A 114 -14.48 8.83 16.09
N LYS A 115 -13.57 7.95 15.66
CA LYS A 115 -12.19 8.28 15.30
C LYS A 115 -11.74 7.52 14.07
N ASN A 116 -10.75 8.07 13.36
CA ASN A 116 -10.02 7.33 12.33
C ASN A 116 -8.96 6.44 12.99
N LEU A 117 -8.65 5.31 12.34
CA LEU A 117 -7.68 4.33 12.84
C LEU A 117 -6.68 3.94 11.76
N PHE A 118 -5.39 4.00 12.08
CA PHE A 118 -4.30 3.53 11.23
C PHE A 118 -3.73 2.24 11.81
N TYR A 119 -3.94 1.12 11.12
CA TYR A 119 -3.34 -0.16 11.44
C TYR A 119 -2.11 -0.37 10.56
N ALA A 120 -0.95 -0.60 11.19
CA ALA A 120 0.29 -0.85 10.48
C ALA A 120 0.86 -2.23 10.84
N ASP A 121 0.96 -3.11 9.85
CA ASP A 121 1.55 -4.43 9.98
C ASP A 121 2.92 -4.48 9.31
N VAL A 122 3.90 -5.04 10.02
CA VAL A 122 5.22 -5.37 9.47
C VAL A 122 5.49 -6.85 9.66
N VAL A 123 5.79 -7.51 8.55
CA VAL A 123 6.14 -8.93 8.48
C VAL A 123 7.60 -9.06 8.03
N THR A 124 8.34 -9.91 8.73
CA THR A 124 9.72 -10.28 8.38
C THR A 124 9.84 -11.80 8.39
N GLU A 125 10.87 -12.36 7.78
CA GLU A 125 11.06 -13.83 7.70
C GLU A 125 11.19 -14.49 9.08
N ASP A 126 11.93 -13.85 9.98
CA ASP A 126 12.41 -14.48 11.21
C ASP A 126 11.63 -14.06 12.45
N GLN A 127 10.63 -13.18 12.31
CA GLN A 127 9.88 -12.63 13.44
C GLN A 127 8.37 -12.70 13.22
N PRO A 128 7.60 -12.88 14.30
CA PRO A 128 6.16 -12.73 14.24
C PRO A 128 5.74 -11.38 13.67
N GLN A 129 4.59 -11.35 13.01
CA GLN A 129 3.97 -10.11 12.55
C GLN A 129 3.84 -9.13 13.72
N ARG A 130 4.27 -7.89 13.50
CA ARG A 130 4.11 -6.78 14.44
C ARG A 130 3.03 -5.85 13.93
N ARG A 131 2.11 -5.46 14.82
CA ARG A 131 1.02 -4.54 14.53
C ARG A 131 1.08 -3.32 15.43
N SER A 132 0.96 -2.15 14.82
CA SER A 132 0.72 -0.88 15.50
C SER A 132 -0.67 -0.36 15.16
N VAL A 133 -1.29 0.36 16.09
CA VAL A 133 -2.59 1.02 15.90
C VAL A 133 -2.48 2.45 16.41
N VAL A 134 -2.81 3.40 15.56
CA VAL A 134 -2.74 4.84 15.87
C VAL A 134 -4.07 5.51 15.53
N GLU A 135 -4.55 6.35 16.43
CA GLU A 135 -5.69 7.23 16.18
C GLU A 135 -5.21 8.50 15.47
N PHE A 136 -5.98 9.00 14.51
CA PHE A 136 -5.68 10.26 13.82
C PHE A 136 -6.97 11.01 13.44
N GLU A 137 -6.80 12.25 12.95
CA GLU A 137 -7.87 13.11 12.50
C GLU A 137 -7.62 13.59 11.07
N GLY A 138 -8.69 13.98 10.36
CA GLY A 138 -8.62 14.50 8.99
C GLY A 138 -8.79 13.43 7.91
N GLY A 139 -8.81 13.87 6.65
CA GLY A 139 -9.09 13.03 5.48
C GLY A 139 -7.90 12.78 4.55
N SER A 140 -6.68 13.14 4.95
CA SER A 140 -5.47 12.95 4.13
C SER A 140 -4.69 11.72 4.61
N PHE A 141 -4.31 10.85 3.68
CA PHE A 141 -3.52 9.66 3.98
C PHE A 141 -2.11 10.05 4.39
N PHE A 142 -1.54 11.08 3.77
CA PHE A 142 -0.25 11.63 4.15
C PHE A 142 -0.22 12.09 5.61
N ARG A 143 -1.24 12.80 6.08
CA ARG A 143 -1.35 13.20 7.49
C ARG A 143 -1.54 12.00 8.43
N ALA A 144 -2.30 11.00 8.00
CA ALA A 144 -2.45 9.75 8.75
C ALA A 144 -1.11 9.03 8.94
N MET A 145 -0.30 8.96 7.87
CA MET A 145 1.06 8.40 7.91
C MET A 145 2.00 9.20 8.81
N GLU A 146 1.96 10.54 8.75
CA GLU A 146 2.76 11.40 9.65
C GLU A 146 2.43 11.13 11.12
N LYS A 147 1.13 10.94 11.45
CA LYS A 147 0.68 10.57 12.80
C LYS A 147 1.13 9.18 13.22
N PHE A 148 1.07 8.20 12.32
CA PHE A 148 1.60 6.87 12.55
C PHE A 148 3.10 6.93 12.91
N TYR A 149 3.88 7.70 12.15
CA TYR A 149 5.32 7.85 12.39
C TYR A 149 5.62 8.55 13.73
N GLU A 150 4.87 9.60 14.05
CA GLU A 150 5.00 10.32 15.32
C GLU A 150 4.76 9.41 16.52
N GLN A 151 3.68 8.62 16.51
CA GLN A 151 3.26 7.82 17.66
C GLN A 151 3.93 6.43 17.74
N SER A 152 4.08 5.75 16.61
CA SER A 152 4.57 4.37 16.58
C SER A 152 6.06 4.29 16.27
N GLU A 153 6.52 4.97 15.21
CA GLU A 153 7.94 4.96 14.82
C GLU A 153 8.79 5.92 15.66
N GLN A 154 8.14 6.77 16.47
CA GLN A 154 8.76 7.81 17.31
C GLN A 154 9.76 8.66 16.53
N ARG A 155 9.38 8.99 15.29
CA ARG A 155 10.24 9.65 14.32
C ARG A 155 9.43 10.65 13.52
N VAL A 156 9.97 11.85 13.34
CA VAL A 156 9.36 12.84 12.46
C VAL A 156 9.50 12.38 11.01
N VAL A 157 8.39 12.34 10.29
CA VAL A 157 8.34 12.21 8.84
C VAL A 157 7.47 13.33 8.28
N ARG A 158 7.78 13.72 7.06
CA ARG A 158 6.97 14.63 6.26
C ARG A 158 6.92 14.10 4.84
N ILE A 159 5.78 14.27 4.18
CA ILE A 159 5.63 13.92 2.76
C ILE A 159 5.03 15.12 2.02
N PHE A 160 5.54 15.39 0.83
CA PHE A 160 5.22 16.57 0.06
C PHE A 160 4.92 16.21 -1.39
N PRO A 161 3.91 16.82 -2.02
CA PRO A 161 3.82 16.87 -3.47
C PRO A 161 4.98 17.72 -4.00
N TYR A 162 5.69 17.20 -4.99
CA TYR A 162 6.72 17.91 -5.74
C TYR A 162 6.15 18.40 -7.08
N ASP A 163 5.38 17.54 -7.74
CA ASP A 163 4.56 17.81 -8.93
C ASP A 163 3.24 16.99 -8.84
N GLU A 164 2.45 16.90 -9.90
CA GLU A 164 1.14 16.23 -9.93
C GLU A 164 1.19 14.76 -9.46
N GLU A 165 2.19 14.00 -9.91
CA GLU A 165 2.38 12.58 -9.58
C GLU A 165 3.76 12.30 -8.98
N GLU A 166 4.50 13.36 -8.61
CA GLU A 166 5.81 13.25 -7.96
C GLU A 166 5.71 13.59 -6.48
N PHE A 167 6.23 12.71 -5.63
CA PHE A 167 6.20 12.90 -4.17
C PHE A 167 7.57 12.71 -3.54
N VAL A 168 7.81 13.49 -2.48
CA VAL A 168 9.04 13.44 -1.67
C VAL A 168 8.69 13.18 -0.22
N LEU A 169 9.20 12.09 0.34
CA LEU A 169 9.15 11.77 1.76
C LEU A 169 10.50 12.11 2.40
N ILE A 170 10.46 12.80 3.54
CA ILE A 170 11.65 13.13 4.33
C ILE A 170 11.43 12.60 5.75
N ALA A 171 12.29 11.67 6.17
CA ALA A 171 12.25 11.05 7.48
C ALA A 171 13.49 11.41 8.29
N ALA A 172 13.29 11.86 9.53
CA ALA A 172 14.38 12.15 10.46
C ALA A 172 15.25 10.90 10.69
N GLN A 173 16.56 11.05 10.68
CA GLN A 173 17.50 10.05 11.17
C GLN A 173 17.98 10.46 12.58
N PRO A 174 18.76 9.62 13.29
CA PRO A 174 19.44 10.07 14.50
C PRO A 174 20.18 11.39 14.26
N ASP A 175 20.08 12.30 15.23
CA ASP A 175 20.65 13.65 15.19
C ASP A 175 20.11 14.55 14.07
N CYS A 176 18.88 14.29 13.59
CA CYS A 176 18.19 15.15 12.63
C CYS A 176 17.99 16.58 13.16
N ASP A 177 18.17 17.55 12.26
CA ASP A 177 17.67 18.91 12.47
C ASP A 177 16.13 18.92 12.37
N ILE A 178 15.49 18.66 13.52
CA ILE A 178 14.03 18.52 13.61
C ILE A 178 13.31 19.84 13.33
N GLU A 179 13.89 20.99 13.70
CA GLU A 179 13.29 22.30 13.43
C GLU A 179 13.26 22.59 11.93
N TRP A 180 14.35 22.30 11.23
CA TRP A 180 14.38 22.36 9.76
C TRP A 180 13.33 21.46 9.14
N LEU A 181 13.28 20.17 9.51
CA LEU A 181 12.34 19.22 8.92
C LEU A 181 10.88 19.63 9.15
N LYS A 182 10.54 20.13 10.35
CA LYS A 182 9.20 20.64 10.65
C LYS A 182 8.87 21.93 9.89
N GLY A 183 9.87 22.76 9.61
CA GLY A 183 9.72 24.01 8.87
C GLY A 183 9.56 23.87 7.35
N LEU A 184 9.81 22.68 6.77
CA LEU A 184 9.66 22.47 5.34
C LEU A 184 8.20 22.57 4.86
N ASP A 185 8.02 23.17 3.70
CA ASP A 185 6.81 23.20 2.88
C ASP A 185 7.08 22.69 1.46
N ALA A 186 6.06 22.64 0.61
CA ALA A 186 6.19 22.12 -0.76
C ALA A 186 7.15 22.96 -1.63
N GLU A 187 7.21 24.28 -1.44
CA GLU A 187 8.08 25.16 -2.22
C GLU A 187 9.55 24.98 -1.83
N ALA A 188 9.84 24.83 -0.53
CA ALA A 188 11.19 24.52 -0.06
C ALA A 188 11.68 23.16 -0.58
N VAL A 189 10.78 22.18 -0.72
CA VAL A 189 11.13 20.86 -1.26
C VAL A 189 11.49 20.92 -2.75
N LYS A 190 10.91 21.84 -3.53
CA LYS A 190 11.28 22.08 -4.94
C LYS A 190 12.72 22.58 -5.12
N THR A 191 13.30 23.22 -4.11
CA THR A 191 14.69 23.70 -4.15
C THR A 191 15.65 22.87 -3.29
N LEU A 192 15.20 21.75 -2.73
CA LEU A 192 15.96 20.94 -1.77
C LEU A 192 17.37 20.56 -2.26
N ASP A 193 17.51 20.18 -3.52
CA ASP A 193 18.81 19.79 -4.14
C ASP A 193 19.82 20.95 -4.22
N LYS A 194 19.36 22.21 -4.11
CA LYS A 194 20.20 23.41 -4.09
C LYS A 194 20.60 23.80 -2.67
N ASP A 195 19.67 23.61 -1.73
CA ASP A 195 19.80 24.10 -0.36
C ASP A 195 20.43 23.06 0.59
N VAL A 196 20.41 21.79 0.20
CA VAL A 196 20.90 20.67 1.01
C VAL A 196 21.73 19.72 0.15
N GLU A 197 22.91 19.34 0.64
CA GLU A 197 23.74 18.33 -0.03
C GLU A 197 23.10 16.94 0.13
N LEU A 198 22.50 16.44 -0.94
CA LEU A 198 21.95 15.08 -1.01
C LEU A 198 22.99 14.08 -1.52
N ARG A 199 23.13 12.95 -0.82
CA ARG A 199 23.95 11.81 -1.25
C ARG A 199 23.06 10.62 -1.56
N LEU A 200 23.07 10.14 -2.80
CA LEU A 200 22.32 8.95 -3.20
C LEU A 200 22.75 7.77 -2.33
N LEU A 201 21.79 7.10 -1.71
CA LEU A 201 21.99 5.88 -0.95
C LEU A 201 21.66 4.67 -1.82
N GLU A 202 20.46 4.68 -2.42
CA GLU A 202 19.92 3.52 -3.10
C GLU A 202 18.87 3.89 -4.15
N GLN A 203 18.75 3.04 -5.16
CA GLN A 203 17.68 3.03 -6.15
C GLN A 203 16.92 1.70 -6.00
N ARG A 204 15.60 1.77 -5.86
CA ARG A 204 14.72 0.60 -5.81
C ARG A 204 13.61 0.74 -6.85
N TYR A 205 13.03 -0.38 -7.27
CA TYR A 205 11.97 -0.40 -8.27
C TYR A 205 10.72 -1.04 -7.68
N TYR A 206 9.57 -0.42 -7.92
CA TYR A 206 8.28 -0.88 -7.42
C TYR A 206 7.24 -0.89 -8.52
N ARG A 207 6.54 -2.01 -8.68
CA ARG A 207 5.41 -2.14 -9.61
C ARG A 207 4.11 -2.46 -8.91
N PHE A 208 2.99 -2.07 -9.51
CA PHE A 208 1.68 -2.44 -9.01
C PHE A 208 1.43 -3.93 -9.30
N ALA A 209 1.34 -4.76 -8.26
CA ALA A 209 1.10 -6.19 -8.42
C ALA A 209 0.47 -6.82 -7.17
N CYS A 210 -0.72 -7.42 -7.32
CA CYS A 210 -1.39 -8.14 -6.24
C CYS A 210 -0.99 -9.63 -6.15
N GLY A 211 -0.82 -10.28 -7.30
CA GLY A 211 -0.66 -11.73 -7.39
C GLY A 211 -1.91 -12.53 -6.98
N CYS A 212 -3.11 -11.93 -7.01
CA CYS A 212 -4.36 -12.66 -6.81
C CYS A 212 -4.63 -13.59 -8.02
N ASN A 213 -5.18 -14.77 -7.76
CA ASN A 213 -5.58 -15.73 -8.77
C ASN A 213 -6.69 -16.63 -8.22
N GLN A 214 -7.24 -17.50 -9.06
CA GLN A 214 -8.32 -18.40 -8.68
C GLN A 214 -7.96 -19.25 -7.46
N ASP A 215 -6.79 -19.89 -7.45
CA ASP A 215 -6.37 -20.77 -6.36
C ASP A 215 -6.27 -20.06 -5.01
N ARG A 216 -5.76 -18.82 -4.99
CA ARG A 216 -5.68 -18.00 -3.78
C ARG A 216 -7.06 -17.60 -3.27
N MET A 217 -7.99 -17.27 -4.17
CA MET A 217 -9.37 -16.97 -3.78
C MET A 217 -10.09 -18.22 -3.24
N LEU A 218 -9.90 -19.37 -3.87
CA LEU A 218 -10.41 -20.65 -3.38
C LEU A 218 -9.83 -20.98 -1.99
N ALA A 219 -8.52 -20.79 -1.79
CA ALA A 219 -7.85 -21.02 -0.51
C ALA A 219 -8.42 -20.12 0.60
N MET A 220 -8.69 -18.84 0.29
CA MET A 220 -9.29 -17.88 1.21
C MET A 220 -10.70 -18.30 1.64
N LEU A 221 -11.49 -18.87 0.73
CA LEU A 221 -12.89 -19.26 0.98
C LEU A 221 -13.03 -20.67 1.59
N ALA A 222 -11.98 -21.50 1.48
CA ALA A 222 -12.02 -22.88 1.95
C ALA A 222 -12.44 -23.03 3.42
N PRO A 223 -11.98 -22.20 4.39
CA PRO A 223 -12.47 -22.27 5.77
C PRO A 223 -13.98 -22.06 5.88
N VAL A 224 -14.54 -21.07 5.18
CA VAL A 224 -15.99 -20.78 5.21
C VAL A 224 -16.76 -21.95 4.63
N MET A 225 -16.33 -22.49 3.49
CA MET A 225 -16.97 -23.64 2.86
C MET A 225 -16.96 -24.90 3.73
N ARG A 226 -15.92 -25.12 4.55
CA ARG A 226 -15.89 -26.27 5.48
C ARG A 226 -16.91 -26.15 6.61
N HIS A 227 -17.29 -24.95 7.00
CA HIS A 227 -18.14 -24.70 8.17
C HIS A 227 -19.56 -24.26 7.81
N GLN A 228 -19.75 -23.52 6.72
CA GLN A 228 -20.98 -22.83 6.33
C GLN A 228 -21.15 -22.80 4.80
N PRO A 229 -21.19 -23.96 4.12
CA PRO A 229 -21.28 -24.01 2.65
C PRO A 229 -22.59 -23.41 2.13
N GLU A 230 -23.71 -23.65 2.82
CA GLU A 230 -25.01 -23.13 2.38
C GLU A 230 -25.13 -21.62 2.57
N ASP A 231 -24.57 -21.05 3.63
CA ASP A 231 -24.58 -19.60 3.82
C ASP A 231 -23.67 -18.87 2.83
N LEU A 232 -22.58 -19.53 2.40
CA LEU A 232 -21.63 -18.98 1.43
C LEU A 232 -22.25 -18.82 0.04
N PHE A 233 -23.02 -19.82 -0.39
CA PHE A 233 -23.59 -19.88 -1.74
C PHE A 233 -25.07 -19.49 -1.81
N GLN A 234 -25.80 -19.56 -0.70
CA GLN A 234 -27.23 -19.21 -0.60
C GLN A 234 -28.11 -19.87 -1.68
N GLY A 235 -27.80 -21.13 -2.02
CA GLY A 235 -28.50 -21.90 -3.06
C GLY A 235 -28.00 -21.68 -4.49
N GLU A 236 -27.03 -20.79 -4.72
CA GLU A 236 -26.41 -20.58 -6.03
C GLU A 236 -25.25 -21.58 -6.29
N GLU A 237 -24.94 -21.82 -7.56
CA GLU A 237 -23.78 -22.63 -7.97
C GLU A 237 -22.50 -21.80 -8.09
N THR A 238 -22.63 -20.48 -8.20
CA THR A 238 -21.51 -19.57 -8.38
C THR A 238 -21.68 -18.31 -7.55
N ILE A 239 -20.57 -17.82 -6.99
CA ILE A 239 -20.50 -16.54 -6.30
C ILE A 239 -19.43 -15.65 -6.92
N ARG A 240 -19.59 -14.34 -6.79
CA ARG A 240 -18.56 -13.35 -7.16
C ARG A 240 -17.91 -12.83 -5.89
N VAL A 241 -16.58 -12.91 -5.83
CA VAL A 241 -15.80 -12.46 -4.68
C VAL A 241 -14.75 -11.47 -5.14
N SER A 242 -14.64 -10.34 -4.46
CA SER A 242 -13.60 -9.34 -4.71
C SER A 242 -12.34 -9.69 -3.92
N CYS A 243 -11.17 -9.59 -4.55
CA CYS A 243 -9.90 -9.72 -3.87
C CYS A 243 -9.75 -8.59 -2.84
N PRO A 244 -9.49 -8.90 -1.56
CA PRO A 244 -9.40 -7.86 -0.53
C PRO A 244 -8.19 -6.92 -0.73
N ARG A 245 -7.18 -7.35 -1.49
CA ARG A 245 -5.94 -6.57 -1.68
C ARG A 245 -6.01 -5.57 -2.84
N CYS A 246 -6.71 -5.90 -3.92
CA CYS A 246 -6.72 -5.10 -5.16
C CYS A 246 -8.13 -4.90 -5.77
N GLY A 247 -9.18 -5.41 -5.14
CA GLY A 247 -10.56 -5.29 -5.61
C GLY A 247 -10.95 -6.19 -6.79
N ALA A 248 -10.02 -6.93 -7.41
CA ALA A 248 -10.30 -7.77 -8.57
C ALA A 248 -11.43 -8.77 -8.31
N ARG A 249 -12.38 -8.89 -9.25
CA ARG A 249 -13.54 -9.78 -9.10
C ARG A 249 -13.24 -11.16 -9.66
N HIS A 250 -13.43 -12.18 -8.83
CA HIS A 250 -13.27 -13.58 -9.19
C HIS A 250 -14.63 -14.29 -9.14
N THR A 251 -14.94 -15.07 -10.18
CA THR A 251 -16.10 -15.96 -10.19
C THR A 251 -15.66 -17.31 -9.63
N ILE A 252 -16.32 -17.73 -8.56
CA ILE A 252 -16.01 -18.94 -7.82
C ILE A 252 -17.19 -19.89 -7.95
N THR A 253 -16.95 -21.11 -8.42
CA THR A 253 -17.98 -22.15 -8.48
C THR A 253 -17.92 -23.02 -7.23
N ARG A 254 -19.08 -23.53 -6.80
CA ARG A 254 -19.20 -24.48 -5.69
C ARG A 254 -18.33 -25.71 -5.94
N GLU A 255 -18.44 -26.29 -7.14
CA GLU A 255 -17.64 -27.43 -7.60
C GLU A 255 -16.13 -27.20 -7.44
N SER A 256 -15.62 -26.03 -7.83
CA SER A 256 -14.18 -25.73 -7.73
C SER A 256 -13.69 -25.74 -6.28
N LEU A 257 -14.52 -25.25 -5.34
CA LEU A 257 -14.19 -25.23 -3.93
C LEU A 257 -14.26 -26.62 -3.30
N GLU A 258 -15.27 -27.41 -3.68
CA GLU A 258 -15.40 -28.81 -3.25
C GLU A 258 -14.20 -29.63 -3.71
N ALA A 259 -13.81 -29.51 -4.97
CA ALA A 259 -12.64 -30.18 -5.55
C ALA A 259 -11.34 -29.82 -4.80
N ARG A 260 -11.14 -28.54 -4.49
CA ARG A 260 -9.99 -28.08 -3.69
C ARG A 260 -9.96 -28.73 -2.30
N ILE A 261 -11.08 -28.69 -1.58
CA ILE A 261 -11.17 -29.26 -0.23
C ILE A 261 -10.89 -30.77 -0.25
N ALA A 262 -11.37 -31.48 -1.28
CA ALA A 262 -11.10 -32.91 -1.45
C ALA A 262 -9.61 -33.21 -1.70
N THR A 263 -8.93 -32.36 -2.47
CA THR A 263 -7.49 -32.51 -2.78
C THR A 263 -6.61 -32.21 -1.56
N GLU A 264 -6.96 -31.20 -0.77
CA GLU A 264 -6.26 -30.90 0.49
C GLU A 264 -6.37 -32.05 1.51
N LYS A 265 -7.52 -32.73 1.60
CA LYS A 265 -7.71 -33.91 2.46
C LYS A 265 -6.92 -35.14 2.03
N SER A 266 -6.54 -35.21 0.75
CA SER A 266 -5.77 -36.33 0.18
C SER A 266 -4.25 -36.11 0.28
N SER A 267 -3.82 -34.90 0.66
CA SER A 267 -2.41 -34.48 0.72
C SER A 267 -1.86 -34.35 2.15
N GLY A 268 -2.70 -34.60 3.16
CA GLY A 268 -2.35 -34.59 4.58
C GLY A 268 -2.60 -35.94 5.22
#